data_AF-A0A1Y4M4G9-F1
#
_entry.id   AF-A0A1Y4M4G9-F1
#
_cell.length_a   1.000
_cell.length_b   1.000
_cell.length_c   1.000
_cell.angle_alpha   90.00
_cell.angle_beta   90.00
_cell.angle_gamma   90.00
#
_symmetry.space_group_name_H-M   'P 1'
#
loop_
_entity.id
_entity.type
_entity.pdbx_description
1 polymer ?
#
loop_
_entity_poly.entity_id
_entity_poly.type
_entity_poly.pdbx_seq_one_letter_code
_entity_poly.pdbx_strand_id
1 'polypeptide(L)'
;MPFDFSQLAPLLWTMGGMVAVFAFIAVFSDSASINGIKSRQVGDGQHGTARWATKKEMENAYLHLPFLPEQWRAGKHLPEKPGLVVGSIPRGKHTTALIDTGDVHCLMIGASGVGKTAHYLYPNLEYACASGISFLVTDTKGDVYRNYGAIAKECYGCRVSVIELRNPTRSDGANMLHLISKYADQYHAHPDDLRARAKMEKYAKIC
;
A
#
# COMPACT_ATOMS: atom_id res chain seq x y z
N MET A 1 49.06 -20.44 -49.93
CA MET A 1 49.43 -19.03 -50.15
C MET A 1 50.26 -18.60 -48.96
N PRO A 2 51.48 -18.07 -49.14
CA PRO A 2 52.30 -17.64 -48.01
C PRO A 2 51.65 -16.40 -47.39
N PHE A 3 51.53 -16.39 -46.07
CA PHE A 3 51.06 -15.23 -45.33
C PHE A 3 52.13 -14.15 -45.46
N ASP A 4 51.87 -13.14 -46.29
CA ASP A 4 52.83 -12.08 -46.58
C ASP A 4 52.88 -11.14 -45.37
N PHE A 5 54.03 -11.11 -44.67
CA PHE A 5 54.24 -10.28 -43.47
C PHE A 5 54.07 -8.78 -43.75
N SER A 6 54.09 -8.36 -45.02
CA SER A 6 53.76 -6.99 -45.43
C SER A 6 52.28 -6.62 -45.24
N GLN A 7 51.38 -7.61 -45.18
CA GLN A 7 49.93 -7.42 -44.96
C GLN A 7 49.53 -7.44 -43.48
N LEU A 8 50.44 -7.85 -42.59
CA LEU A 8 50.21 -7.91 -41.14
C LEU A 8 50.08 -6.52 -40.53
N ALA A 9 50.91 -5.58 -40.97
CA ALA A 9 50.87 -4.19 -40.53
C ALA A 9 49.53 -3.48 -40.86
N PRO A 10 49.04 -3.46 -42.12
CA PRO A 10 47.75 -2.84 -42.43
C PRO A 10 46.57 -3.53 -41.73
N LEU A 11 46.62 -4.85 -41.50
CA LEU A 11 45.58 -5.59 -40.78
C LEU A 11 45.52 -5.22 -39.28
N LEU A 12 46.66 -4.99 -38.64
CA LEU A 12 46.71 -4.53 -37.25
C LEU A 12 46.21 -3.09 -37.11
N TRP A 13 46.51 -2.23 -38.09
CA TRP A 13 45.97 -0.86 -38.14
C TRP A 13 44.46 -0.83 -38.33
N THR A 14 43.90 -1.67 -39.20
CA THR A 14 42.44 -1.73 -39.39
C THR A 14 41.75 -2.29 -38.14
N MET A 15 42.31 -3.33 -37.52
CA MET A 15 41.78 -3.89 -36.26
C MET A 15 41.82 -2.85 -35.13
N GLY A 16 42.95 -2.16 -34.96
CA GLY A 16 43.10 -1.08 -33.98
C GLY A 16 42.13 0.08 -34.22
N GLY A 17 41.96 0.47 -35.49
CA GLY A 17 40.98 1.49 -35.89
C GLY A 17 39.54 1.07 -35.57
N MET A 18 39.17 -0.19 -35.82
CA MET A 18 37.83 -0.69 -35.54
C MET A 18 37.55 -0.72 -34.02
N VAL A 19 38.51 -1.17 -33.22
CA VAL A 19 38.41 -1.17 -31.75
C VAL A 19 38.29 0.26 -31.21
N ALA A 20 39.06 1.21 -31.76
CA ALA A 20 38.98 2.61 -31.37
C ALA A 20 37.61 3.23 -31.69
N VAL A 21 37.02 2.91 -32.84
CA VAL A 21 35.67 3.36 -33.22
C VAL A 21 34.62 2.80 -32.26
N PHE A 22 34.67 1.51 -31.92
CA PHE A 22 33.74 0.92 -30.97
C PHE A 22 33.91 1.46 -29.54
N ALA A 23 35.14 1.70 -29.09
CA ALA A 23 35.41 2.32 -27.80
C ALA A 23 34.89 3.78 -27.76
N PHE A 24 35.07 4.53 -28.85
CA PHE A 24 34.53 5.88 -28.97
C PHE A 24 33.00 5.88 -28.93
N ILE A 25 32.34 5.00 -29.69
CA ILE A 25 30.87 4.88 -29.64
C ILE A 25 30.40 4.49 -28.24
N ALA A 26 31.06 3.57 -27.55
CA ALA A 26 30.68 3.16 -26.19
C ALA A 26 30.80 4.32 -25.18
N VAL A 27 31.88 5.10 -25.24
CA VAL A 27 32.10 6.26 -24.34
C VAL A 27 31.09 7.39 -24.62
N PHE A 28 30.77 7.65 -25.89
CA PHE A 28 29.87 8.74 -26.25
C PHE A 28 28.38 8.35 -26.27
N SER A 29 28.04 7.06 -26.38
CA SER A 29 26.65 6.59 -26.30
C SER A 29 26.03 6.82 -24.92
N ASP A 30 26.83 6.82 -23.85
CA ASP A 30 26.33 7.06 -22.49
C ASP A 30 25.89 8.51 -22.28
N SER A 31 26.39 9.45 -23.10
CA SER A 31 25.96 10.86 -23.07
C SER A 31 24.61 11.12 -23.74
N ALA A 32 24.10 10.16 -24.53
CA ALA A 32 22.75 10.15 -25.11
C ALA A 32 21.75 9.33 -24.27
N SER A 33 22.17 8.87 -23.08
CA SER A 33 21.30 8.22 -22.11
C SER A 33 20.26 9.21 -21.57
N ILE A 34 19.04 8.72 -21.32
CA ILE A 34 17.94 9.44 -20.66
C ILE A 34 18.39 10.06 -19.31
N ASN A 35 19.47 9.55 -18.71
CA ASN A 35 20.10 10.08 -17.51
C ASN A 35 20.74 11.48 -17.68
N GLY A 36 21.00 11.92 -18.93
CA GLY A 36 21.56 13.25 -19.24
C GLY A 36 20.51 14.37 -19.34
N ILE A 37 19.22 14.03 -19.34
CA ILE A 37 18.15 15.03 -19.36
C ILE A 37 18.12 15.74 -18.00
N LYS A 38 18.66 16.96 -17.96
CA LYS A 38 18.58 17.82 -16.78
C LYS A 38 17.12 18.00 -16.40
N SER A 39 16.78 17.66 -15.15
CA SER A 39 15.50 18.04 -14.52
C SER A 39 15.47 19.55 -14.32
N ARG A 40 15.20 20.30 -15.40
CA ARG A 40 14.94 21.75 -15.34
C ARG A 40 13.45 21.95 -15.22
N GLN A 41 13.05 22.81 -14.28
CA GLN A 41 11.67 23.24 -14.14
C GLN A 41 11.26 24.00 -15.41
N VAL A 42 10.15 23.61 -16.02
CA VAL A 42 9.65 24.26 -17.23
C VAL A 42 9.09 25.63 -16.85
N GLY A 43 9.49 26.67 -17.58
CA GLY A 43 9.01 28.04 -17.36
C GLY A 43 9.28 28.58 -15.96
N ASP A 44 10.42 28.24 -15.35
CA ASP A 44 10.81 28.69 -14.00
C ASP A 44 9.75 28.41 -12.92
N GLY A 45 8.95 27.35 -13.08
CA GLY A 45 7.93 26.94 -12.12
C GLY A 45 6.54 27.55 -12.34
N GLN A 46 6.32 28.30 -13.42
CA GLN A 46 5.01 28.90 -13.76
C GLN A 46 3.88 27.88 -13.96
N HIS A 47 4.21 26.62 -14.27
CA HIS A 47 3.24 25.53 -14.46
C HIS A 47 3.29 24.48 -13.34
N GLY A 48 3.92 24.82 -12.21
CA GLY A 48 4.08 23.94 -11.06
C GLY A 48 5.51 23.51 -10.84
N THR A 49 5.86 23.32 -9.56
CA THR A 49 7.20 22.94 -9.10
C THR A 49 7.24 21.49 -8.61
N ALA A 50 6.19 20.71 -8.92
CA ALA A 50 6.09 19.31 -8.55
C ALA A 50 7.30 18.53 -9.08
N ARG A 51 7.92 17.78 -8.19
CA ARG A 51 9.06 16.92 -8.49
C ARG A 51 8.99 15.65 -7.67
N TRP A 52 9.75 14.65 -8.07
CA TRP A 52 9.93 13.45 -7.27
C TRP A 52 10.57 13.79 -5.92
N ALA A 53 10.12 13.09 -4.88
CA ALA A 53 10.71 13.19 -3.55
C ALA A 53 12.13 12.62 -3.56
N THR A 54 13.02 13.28 -2.83
CA THR A 54 14.37 12.78 -2.57
C THR A 54 14.32 11.69 -1.50
N LYS A 55 15.35 10.83 -1.45
CA LYS A 55 15.45 9.79 -0.42
C LYS A 55 15.36 10.35 1.01
N LYS A 56 16.04 11.48 1.26
CA LYS A 56 16.01 12.16 2.56
C LYS A 56 14.63 12.70 2.91
N GLU A 57 13.87 13.20 1.93
CA GLU A 57 12.49 13.63 2.15
C GLU A 57 11.59 12.44 2.49
N MET A 58 11.74 11.30 1.81
CA MET A 58 10.97 10.09 2.15
C MET A 58 11.32 9.55 3.54
N GLU A 59 12.61 9.54 3.90
CA GLU A 59 13.10 9.11 5.23
C GLU A 59 12.55 9.97 6.37
N ASN A 60 12.29 11.26 6.11
CA ASN A 60 11.71 12.17 7.08
C ASN A 60 10.17 12.13 7.09
N ALA A 61 9.54 11.89 5.94
CA ALA A 61 8.09 11.94 5.79
C ALA A 61 7.40 10.67 6.30
N TYR A 62 8.04 9.51 6.13
CA TYR A 62 7.45 8.22 6.45
C TYR A 62 8.19 7.53 7.59
N LEU A 63 7.46 6.75 8.37
CA LEU A 63 8.05 5.80 9.29
C LEU A 63 8.55 4.59 8.49
N HIS A 64 9.85 4.30 8.60
CA HIS A 64 10.46 3.12 8.01
C HIS A 64 10.42 1.97 9.00
N LEU A 65 9.72 0.89 8.65
CA LEU A 65 9.54 -0.26 9.54
C LEU A 65 9.74 -1.59 8.79
N PRO A 66 10.52 -2.56 9.32
CA PRO A 66 10.63 -3.87 8.70
C PRO A 66 9.28 -4.58 8.60
N PHE A 67 8.85 -4.93 7.40
CA PHE A 67 7.56 -5.57 7.16
C PHE A 67 7.65 -7.07 7.50
N LEU A 68 7.17 -7.46 8.70
CA LEU A 68 7.39 -8.77 9.31
C LEU A 68 6.07 -9.47 9.70
N PRO A 69 5.17 -9.74 8.74
CA PRO A 69 3.84 -10.28 9.02
C PRO A 69 3.86 -11.59 9.81
N GLU A 70 4.81 -12.49 9.54
CA GLU A 70 4.93 -13.76 10.26
C GLU A 70 5.22 -13.56 11.76
N GLN A 71 6.02 -12.54 12.11
CA GLN A 71 6.33 -12.22 13.50
C GLN A 71 5.14 -11.54 14.17
N TRP A 72 4.48 -10.61 13.47
CA TRP A 72 3.31 -9.91 13.98
C TRP A 72 2.16 -10.86 14.28
N ARG A 73 1.90 -11.83 13.39
CA ARG A 73 0.89 -12.87 13.61
C ARG A 73 1.19 -13.78 14.80
N ALA A 74 2.46 -13.88 15.20
CA ALA A 74 2.89 -14.58 16.42
C ALA A 74 2.90 -13.68 17.66
N GLY A 75 2.39 -12.45 17.57
CA GLY A 75 2.38 -11.47 18.66
C GLY A 75 3.75 -10.86 18.98
N LYS A 76 4.74 -11.01 18.09
CA LYS A 76 6.11 -10.52 18.29
C LYS A 76 6.36 -9.27 17.46
N HIS A 77 7.11 -8.32 18.02
CA HIS A 77 7.53 -7.09 17.32
C HIS A 77 6.38 -6.34 16.64
N LEU A 78 5.24 -6.26 17.32
CA LEU A 78 4.04 -5.56 16.81
C LEU A 78 4.35 -4.08 16.59
N PRO A 79 3.85 -3.46 15.51
CA PRO A 79 4.00 -2.02 15.30
C PRO A 79 3.30 -1.22 16.40
N GLU A 80 4.01 -0.24 16.99
CA GLU A 80 3.45 0.63 18.03
C GLU A 80 2.62 1.79 17.48
N LYS A 81 2.97 2.27 16.28
CA LYS A 81 2.30 3.42 15.66
C LYS A 81 1.32 2.92 14.60
N PRO A 82 0.06 3.39 14.60
CA PRO A 82 -0.85 3.15 13.51
C PRO A 82 -0.51 4.03 12.30
N GLY A 83 -1.01 3.65 11.13
CA GLY A 83 -0.81 4.40 9.90
C GLY A 83 -1.14 3.61 8.66
N LEU A 84 -0.82 4.18 7.51
CA LEU A 84 -1.05 3.61 6.20
C LEU A 84 0.27 3.21 5.54
N VAL A 85 0.37 1.97 5.05
CA VAL A 85 1.46 1.52 4.20
C VAL A 85 1.31 2.17 2.82
N VAL A 86 2.17 3.16 2.53
CA VAL A 86 2.15 3.92 1.26
C VAL A 86 3.19 3.45 0.27
N GLY A 87 4.18 2.67 0.72
CA GLY A 87 5.24 2.17 -0.13
C GLY A 87 6.10 1.10 0.53
N SER A 88 7.07 0.59 -0.22
CA SER A 88 8.04 -0.35 0.31
C SER A 88 9.40 -0.22 -0.38
N ILE A 89 10.45 -0.57 0.35
CA ILE A 89 11.82 -0.64 -0.14
C ILE A 89 12.28 -2.10 0.00
N PRO A 90 12.28 -2.88 -1.09
CA PRO A 90 12.77 -4.25 -1.05
C PRO A 90 14.31 -4.27 -0.96
N ARG A 91 14.84 -5.16 -0.12
CA ARG A 91 16.27 -5.46 0.05
C ARG A 91 16.46 -6.97 0.13
N GLY A 92 16.56 -7.62 -1.02
CA GLY A 92 16.68 -9.08 -1.12
C GLY A 92 15.43 -9.76 -0.56
N LYS A 93 15.61 -10.54 0.51
CA LYS A 93 14.49 -11.22 1.20
C LYS A 93 13.77 -10.35 2.24
N HIS A 94 14.30 -9.17 2.54
CA HIS A 94 13.72 -8.27 3.53
C HIS A 94 13.05 -7.09 2.84
N THR A 95 11.91 -6.65 3.37
CA THR A 95 11.17 -5.50 2.86
C THR A 95 10.99 -4.50 3.99
N THR A 96 11.36 -3.25 3.76
CA THR A 96 11.02 -2.14 4.66
C THR A 96 9.75 -1.49 4.15
N ALA A 97 8.71 -1.41 4.97
CA ALA A 97 7.51 -0.66 4.67
C ALA A 97 7.71 0.82 4.99
N LEU A 98 7.09 1.67 4.17
CA LEU A 98 6.98 3.10 4.36
C LEU A 98 5.58 3.38 4.87
N ILE A 99 5.48 3.85 6.12
CA ILE A 99 4.21 4.11 6.79
C ILE A 99 4.00 5.60 6.93
N ASP A 100 2.86 6.08 6.43
CA ASP A 100 2.35 7.40 6.79
C ASP A 100 1.55 7.27 8.08
N THR A 101 2.06 7.84 9.17
CA THR A 101 1.39 7.83 10.48
C THR A 101 0.45 9.01 10.67
N GLY A 102 0.29 9.86 9.65
CA GLY A 102 -0.63 10.98 9.67
C GLY A 102 -2.10 10.54 9.56
N ASP A 103 -3.00 11.42 9.97
CA ASP A 103 -4.44 11.26 9.71
C ASP A 103 -4.74 11.73 8.28
N VAL A 104 -4.49 10.82 7.32
CA VAL A 104 -4.58 11.09 5.89
C VAL A 104 -5.49 10.10 5.19
N HIS A 105 -6.11 10.55 4.10
CA HIS A 105 -6.80 9.67 3.16
C HIS A 105 -5.91 9.40 1.96
N CYS A 106 -5.91 8.16 1.48
CA CYS A 106 -5.15 7.75 0.31
C CYS A 106 -6.07 7.22 -0.78
N LEU A 107 -5.83 7.70 -2.00
CA LEU A 107 -6.49 7.21 -3.21
C LEU A 107 -5.48 6.40 -4.03
N MET A 108 -5.67 5.08 -4.07
CA MET A 108 -4.88 4.22 -4.94
C MET A 108 -5.50 4.15 -6.34
N ILE A 109 -4.81 4.73 -7.32
CA ILE A 109 -5.21 4.65 -8.74
C ILE A 109 -4.32 3.63 -9.45
N GLY A 110 -4.93 2.72 -10.19
CA GLY A 110 -4.18 1.76 -11.00
C GLY A 110 -5.07 0.92 -11.90
N ALA A 111 -4.54 0.48 -13.04
CA ALA A 111 -5.24 -0.38 -13.98
C ALA A 111 -5.58 -1.76 -13.39
N SER A 112 -6.33 -2.59 -14.11
CA SER A 112 -6.54 -3.98 -13.70
C SER A 112 -5.21 -4.75 -13.73
N GLY A 113 -5.02 -5.69 -12.81
CA GLY A 113 -3.80 -6.52 -12.76
C GLY A 113 -2.55 -5.89 -12.15
N VAL A 114 -2.53 -4.59 -11.87
CA VAL A 114 -1.35 -3.90 -11.27
C VAL A 114 -1.09 -4.26 -9.80
N GLY A 115 -1.91 -5.14 -9.21
CA GLY A 115 -1.74 -5.60 -7.83
C GLY A 115 -2.34 -4.68 -6.76
N LYS A 116 -3.40 -3.91 -7.05
CA LYS A 116 -4.11 -3.09 -6.05
C LYS A 116 -4.47 -3.86 -4.77
N THR A 117 -4.97 -5.08 -4.93
CA THR A 117 -5.31 -5.93 -3.80
C THR A 117 -4.05 -6.52 -3.14
N ALA A 118 -3.17 -7.14 -3.93
CA ALA A 118 -2.04 -7.92 -3.43
C ALA A 118 -0.91 -7.08 -2.82
N HIS A 119 -0.61 -5.92 -3.42
CA HIS A 119 0.57 -5.10 -3.06
C HIS A 119 0.22 -3.84 -2.27
N TYR A 120 -1.06 -3.49 -2.15
CA TYR A 120 -1.50 -2.32 -1.38
C TYR A 120 -2.55 -2.67 -0.33
N LEU A 121 -3.70 -3.25 -0.72
CA LEU A 121 -4.77 -3.53 0.24
C LEU A 121 -4.33 -4.54 1.31
N TYR A 122 -3.85 -5.73 0.93
CA TYR A 122 -3.46 -6.77 1.89
C TYR A 122 -2.35 -6.33 2.86
N PRO A 123 -1.25 -5.68 2.42
CA PRO A 123 -0.28 -5.14 3.35
C PRO A 123 -0.85 -4.12 4.35
N ASN A 124 -1.79 -3.28 3.90
CA ASN A 124 -2.46 -2.33 4.78
C ASN A 124 -3.39 -3.02 5.79
N LEU A 125 -4.12 -4.07 5.39
CA LEU A 125 -4.94 -4.85 6.32
C LEU A 125 -4.09 -5.56 7.38
N GLU A 126 -2.98 -6.17 6.95
CA GLU A 126 -2.02 -6.79 7.86
C GLU A 126 -1.47 -5.79 8.87
N TYR A 127 -1.03 -4.62 8.39
CA TYR A 127 -0.48 -3.57 9.23
C TYR A 127 -1.52 -2.97 10.18
N ALA A 128 -2.75 -2.76 9.71
CA ALA A 128 -3.85 -2.29 10.54
C ALA A 128 -4.16 -3.28 11.67
N CYS A 129 -4.27 -4.58 11.36
CA CYS A 129 -4.43 -5.62 12.37
C CYS A 129 -3.26 -5.62 13.38
N ALA A 130 -2.02 -5.60 12.89
CA ALA A 130 -0.83 -5.67 13.73
C ALA A 130 -0.65 -4.44 14.64
N SER A 131 -1.08 -3.26 14.19
CA SER A 131 -1.07 -2.01 14.98
C SER A 131 -2.31 -1.84 15.88
N GLY A 132 -3.22 -2.82 15.90
CA GLY A 132 -4.40 -2.79 16.76
C GLY A 132 -5.54 -1.89 16.26
N ILE A 133 -5.56 -1.54 14.97
CA ILE A 133 -6.56 -0.69 14.35
C ILE A 133 -7.72 -1.53 13.79
N SER A 134 -8.93 -1.16 14.15
CA SER A 134 -10.15 -1.68 13.52
C SER A 134 -10.40 -1.01 12.17
N PHE A 135 -10.90 -1.77 11.20
CA PHE A 135 -11.23 -1.25 9.87
C PHE A 135 -12.53 -1.83 9.33
N LEU A 136 -13.10 -1.13 8.34
CA LEU A 136 -14.23 -1.56 7.53
C LEU A 136 -13.75 -1.71 6.08
N VAL A 137 -14.09 -2.82 5.43
CA VAL A 137 -13.74 -3.05 4.02
C VAL A 137 -15.00 -3.36 3.21
N THR A 138 -15.15 -2.65 2.09
CA THR A 138 -16.13 -3.00 1.06
C THR A 138 -15.54 -4.07 0.15
N ASP A 139 -15.91 -5.33 0.39
CA ASP A 139 -15.40 -6.49 -0.35
C ASP A 139 -16.42 -6.94 -1.42
N THR A 140 -16.19 -6.52 -2.67
CA THR A 140 -17.07 -6.87 -3.78
C THR A 140 -16.90 -8.31 -4.27
N LYS A 141 -15.76 -8.95 -3.96
CA LYS A 141 -15.41 -10.29 -4.46
C LYS A 141 -15.43 -11.37 -3.38
N GLY A 142 -15.51 -11.00 -2.12
CA GLY A 142 -15.35 -11.89 -0.98
C GLY A 142 -13.91 -12.39 -0.81
N ASP A 143 -12.93 -11.82 -1.50
CA ASP A 143 -11.53 -12.26 -1.41
C ASP A 143 -10.82 -11.70 -0.17
N VAL A 144 -11.15 -10.47 0.24
CA VAL A 144 -10.63 -9.89 1.48
C VAL A 144 -11.08 -10.72 2.68
N TYR A 145 -12.38 -11.01 2.80
CA TYR A 145 -12.87 -11.80 3.93
C TYR A 145 -12.25 -13.21 3.95
N ARG A 146 -12.17 -13.88 2.79
CA ARG A 146 -11.58 -15.22 2.70
C ARG A 146 -10.10 -15.26 3.07
N ASN A 147 -9.33 -14.26 2.66
CA ASN A 147 -7.88 -14.26 2.87
C ASN A 147 -7.47 -13.67 4.21
N TYR A 148 -8.18 -12.67 4.73
CA TYR A 148 -7.79 -11.92 5.92
C TYR A 148 -8.76 -12.05 7.11
N GLY A 149 -9.99 -12.56 6.92
CA GLY A 149 -10.94 -12.73 8.01
C GLY A 149 -10.42 -13.67 9.10
N ALA A 150 -9.89 -14.83 8.71
CA ALA A 150 -9.29 -15.78 9.64
C ALA A 150 -8.02 -15.21 10.31
N ILE A 151 -7.14 -14.57 9.53
CA ILE A 151 -5.91 -13.96 10.05
C ILE A 151 -6.22 -12.88 11.10
N ALA A 152 -7.14 -11.96 10.80
CA ALA A 152 -7.54 -10.91 11.72
C ALA A 152 -8.10 -11.50 13.03
N LYS A 153 -8.93 -12.53 12.94
CA LYS A 153 -9.53 -13.18 14.11
C LYS A 153 -8.53 -14.01 14.91
N GLU A 154 -7.79 -14.89 14.27
CA GLU A 154 -6.98 -15.93 14.92
C GLU A 154 -5.60 -15.41 15.33
N CYS A 155 -4.96 -14.59 14.51
CA CYS A 155 -3.62 -14.07 14.81
C CYS A 155 -3.65 -12.78 15.61
N TYR A 156 -4.67 -11.94 15.41
CA TYR A 156 -4.74 -10.60 15.98
C TYR A 156 -5.90 -10.40 16.97
N GLY A 157 -6.75 -11.41 17.18
CA GLY A 157 -7.85 -11.34 18.14
C GLY A 157 -8.98 -10.38 17.73
N CYS A 158 -9.04 -9.94 16.47
CA CYS A 158 -10.06 -9.03 16.00
C CYS A 158 -11.43 -9.72 16.00
N ARG A 159 -12.47 -8.99 16.41
CA ARG A 159 -13.85 -9.41 16.17
C ARG A 159 -14.23 -9.09 14.73
N VAL A 160 -14.32 -10.12 13.90
CA VAL A 160 -14.72 -9.99 12.50
C VAL A 160 -16.25 -10.13 12.40
N SER A 161 -16.87 -9.23 11.64
CA SER A 161 -18.29 -9.30 11.29
C SER A 161 -18.48 -9.00 9.81
N VAL A 162 -19.38 -9.73 9.16
CA VAL A 162 -19.62 -9.68 7.72
C VAL A 162 -21.06 -9.27 7.47
N ILE A 163 -21.23 -8.27 6.61
CA ILE A 163 -22.53 -7.88 6.05
C ILE A 163 -22.55 -8.26 4.58
N GLU A 164 -23.02 -9.48 4.27
CA GLU A 164 -23.13 -9.95 2.89
C GLU A 164 -24.50 -9.58 2.29
N LEU A 165 -24.53 -8.50 1.52
CA LEU A 165 -25.77 -7.99 0.91
C LEU A 165 -26.36 -8.89 -0.20
N ARG A 166 -25.55 -9.80 -0.75
CA ARG A 166 -25.99 -10.75 -1.79
C ARG A 166 -26.69 -11.98 -1.22
N ASN A 167 -26.28 -12.42 -0.04
CA ASN A 167 -26.86 -13.57 0.64
C ASN A 167 -26.98 -13.26 2.14
N PRO A 168 -28.12 -12.69 2.57
CA PRO A 168 -28.32 -12.26 3.96
C PRO A 168 -28.13 -13.37 4.99
N THR A 169 -28.31 -14.65 4.62
CA THR A 169 -28.15 -15.79 5.54
C THR A 169 -26.70 -16.06 5.93
N ARG A 170 -25.73 -15.51 5.19
CA ARG A 170 -24.28 -15.60 5.48
C ARG A 170 -23.75 -14.39 6.23
N SER A 171 -24.60 -13.40 6.48
CA SER A 171 -24.29 -12.19 7.23
C SER A 171 -24.40 -12.44 8.73
N ASP A 172 -23.59 -11.75 9.53
CA ASP A 172 -23.78 -11.71 10.99
C ASP A 172 -25.05 -10.94 11.39
N GLY A 173 -25.67 -10.26 10.43
CA GLY A 173 -26.92 -9.52 10.61
C GLY A 173 -26.71 -8.19 11.34
N ALA A 174 -27.37 -7.15 10.85
CA ALA A 174 -27.45 -5.86 11.52
C ALA A 174 -28.84 -5.28 11.29
N ASN A 175 -29.57 -5.01 12.36
CA ASN A 175 -30.88 -4.37 12.30
C ASN A 175 -30.90 -3.14 13.22
N MET A 176 -30.85 -1.96 12.62
CA MET A 176 -30.90 -0.71 13.38
C MET A 176 -32.30 -0.44 13.97
N LEU A 177 -33.37 -0.88 13.29
CA LEU A 177 -34.74 -0.74 13.81
C LEU A 177 -34.94 -1.55 15.09
N HIS A 178 -34.26 -2.70 15.22
CA HIS A 178 -34.27 -3.47 16.46
C HIS A 178 -33.74 -2.67 17.67
N LEU A 179 -32.77 -1.76 17.46
CA LEU A 179 -32.29 -0.90 18.55
C LEU A 179 -33.39 0.07 19.01
N ILE A 180 -34.18 0.63 18.09
CA ILE A 180 -35.30 1.49 18.43
C ILE A 180 -36.33 0.71 19.26
N SER A 181 -36.78 -0.45 18.77
CA SER A 181 -37.74 -1.30 19.48
C SER A 181 -37.23 -1.71 20.86
N LYS A 182 -35.98 -2.17 20.96
CA LYS A 182 -35.36 -2.56 22.22
C LYS A 182 -35.39 -1.46 23.27
N TYR A 183 -35.01 -0.23 22.89
CA TYR A 183 -34.98 0.88 23.84
C TYR A 183 -36.37 1.47 24.10
N ALA A 184 -37.30 1.37 23.14
CA ALA A 184 -38.71 1.71 23.35
C ALA A 184 -39.37 0.78 24.38
N ASP A 185 -39.18 -0.53 24.23
CA ASP A 185 -39.70 -1.54 25.16
C ASP A 185 -39.12 -1.33 26.57
N GLN A 186 -37.80 -1.07 26.67
CA GLN A 186 -37.12 -0.78 27.94
C GLN A 186 -37.69 0.48 28.62
N TYR A 187 -37.93 1.55 27.86
CA TYR A 187 -38.54 2.77 28.40
C TYR A 187 -40.00 2.58 28.77
N HIS A 188 -40.76 1.80 28.01
CA HIS A 188 -42.16 1.49 28.33
C HIS A 188 -42.27 0.67 29.63
N ALA A 189 -41.35 -0.26 29.88
CA ALA A 189 -41.27 -1.02 31.13
C ALA A 189 -40.80 -0.16 32.32
N HIS A 190 -39.90 0.80 32.07
CA HIS A 190 -39.31 1.68 33.08
C HIS A 190 -39.33 3.14 32.62
N PRO A 191 -40.46 3.86 32.82
CA PRO A 191 -40.61 5.24 32.34
C PRO A 191 -39.58 6.25 32.91
N ASP A 192 -38.95 5.92 34.04
CA ASP A 192 -37.91 6.76 34.65
C ASP A 192 -36.51 6.54 34.01
N ASP A 193 -36.35 5.54 33.14
CA ASP A 193 -35.09 5.29 32.41
C ASP A 193 -34.91 6.28 31.24
N LEU A 194 -34.51 7.50 31.59
CA LEU A 194 -34.21 8.55 30.62
C LEU A 194 -33.08 8.17 29.66
N ARG A 195 -32.19 7.24 30.02
CA ARG A 195 -31.13 6.76 29.10
C ARG A 195 -31.72 5.90 28.00
N ALA A 196 -32.68 5.03 28.31
CA ALA A 196 -33.39 4.24 27.31
C ALA A 196 -34.14 5.17 26.33
N ARG A 197 -34.87 6.17 26.84
CA ARG A 197 -35.53 7.17 26.00
C ARG A 197 -34.54 7.91 25.09
N ALA A 198 -33.44 8.41 25.63
CA ALA A 198 -32.42 9.12 24.85
C ALA A 198 -31.80 8.23 23.76
N LYS A 199 -31.53 6.96 24.07
CA LYS A 199 -31.02 6.00 23.07
C LYS A 199 -32.06 5.71 21.98
N MET A 200 -33.31 5.45 22.35
CA MET A 200 -34.42 5.25 21.41
C MET A 200 -34.53 6.45 20.45
N GLU A 201 -34.64 7.67 20.99
CA GLU A 201 -34.72 8.90 20.20
C GLU A 201 -33.47 9.13 19.32
N LYS A 202 -32.28 8.80 19.83
CA LYS A 202 -31.04 8.88 19.05
C LYS A 202 -31.08 7.94 17.85
N TYR A 203 -31.42 6.66 18.06
CA TYR A 203 -31.44 5.68 16.96
C TYR A 203 -32.56 5.96 15.96
N ALA A 204 -33.72 6.47 16.42
CA ALA A 204 -34.82 6.89 15.56
C ALA A 204 -34.49 8.07 14.63
N LYS A 205 -33.46 8.88 14.95
CA LYS A 205 -33.01 9.99 14.11
C LYS A 205 -31.94 9.59 13.08
N ILE A 206 -31.26 8.47 13.30
CA ILE A 206 -30.16 8.00 12.46
C ILE A 206 -30.66 6.97 11.42
N CYS A 207 -31.77 6.28 11.73
CA CYS A 207 -32.50 5.43 10.78
C CYS A 207 -33.38 6.29 9.87
#